data_AF-A0A8H6BTE5-F1
#
_entry.id   AF-A0A8H6BTE5-F1
#
_cell.length_a   1.000
_cell.length_b   1.000
_cell.length_c   1.000
_cell.angle_alpha   90.00
_cell.angle_beta   90.00
_cell.angle_gamma   90.00
#
_symmetry.space_group_name_H-M   'P 1'
#
loop_
_entity.id
_entity.type
_entity.pdbx_description
1 polymer ?
#
loop_
_entity_poly.entity_id
_entity_poly.type
_entity_poly.pdbx_seq_one_letter_code
_entity_poly.pdbx_strand_id
1 'polypeptide(L)'
;MNQFYITNVLVDVVKFFSDNIANDLATTTTTTTTTNTGATSVHPILQVDAIKYIYIFRNQLTKEQLMMTLPRLIDHLDIKSNPVVYTYSAITIEKLLSMTNFNQDHTPIFNKTDIQPYINELLTNLFNLICINNNNNNNNNNSSPEKLAENEFLIKCIMRILNTGLLIKYGINDNDNDNNAANQYIEIIIPALLDILSEDVQEFVPYTFQILAFLLEKYPKQQGLPETYKNLIQPLLSPSVWQFRGNIPGITRLLIAILEHDPNSTFINGGEKTLTPLLGVFQNLLASKINDGYGFDLIQSIMLNIPIQPSLQSFLPNIARLMLTRLQKSRTDKYVKRFVTFLCLLSTISLQGTTTTTNVNKDILNGEFVIQFLESVQSGLFQQILTSFILPTSSILTNLQDKKLVNIGLSQILVTISTTSEQYAHLTPLILETLISNLNSYEGISKSSANNNNNNNGISSSSTITTTTTTISGGQQPLNELDLDLDLNFNFNSFGSQYSKIVSIQNSSFDPLNNLIKNNDFNNIKLIIFNNIKKIDIKYLYGLNSTNQEILKKLGF
;
A
#
# COMPACT_ATOMS: atom_id res chain seq x y z
N MET A 1 -11.87 16.28 5.75
CA MET A 1 -12.16 17.73 5.61
C MET A 1 -10.85 18.50 5.68
N ASN A 2 -10.22 18.77 4.52
CA ASN A 2 -9.14 19.75 4.41
C ASN A 2 -9.74 21.01 3.79
N GLN A 3 -10.33 21.86 4.63
CA GLN A 3 -10.83 23.16 4.19
C GLN A 3 -9.67 24.14 4.38
N PHE A 4 -9.05 24.57 3.28
CA PHE A 4 -8.07 25.65 3.30
C PHE A 4 -8.84 26.93 3.67
N TYR A 5 -8.71 27.40 4.91
CA TYR A 5 -9.27 28.69 5.29
C TYR A 5 -8.42 29.79 4.64
N ILE A 6 -8.96 30.39 3.58
CA ILE A 6 -8.42 31.61 2.98
C ILE A 6 -8.59 32.71 4.03
N THR A 7 -7.48 33.24 4.54
CA THR A 7 -7.50 34.34 5.51
C THR A 7 -7.84 35.64 4.78
N ASN A 8 -8.67 36.47 5.41
CA ASN A 8 -8.91 37.83 4.92
C ASN A 8 -7.62 38.65 5.08
N VAL A 9 -7.18 39.33 4.02
CA VAL A 9 -5.98 40.18 4.01
C VAL A 9 -6.03 41.29 5.06
N LEU A 10 -7.23 41.67 5.51
CA LEU A 10 -7.45 42.68 6.56
C LEU A 10 -7.25 42.16 7.99
N VAL A 11 -7.03 40.85 8.20
CA VAL A 11 -6.89 40.24 9.52
C VAL A 11 -5.51 39.59 9.66
N ASP A 12 -4.70 40.14 10.55
CA ASP A 12 -3.44 39.53 10.95
C ASP A 12 -3.69 38.47 12.04
N VAL A 13 -3.84 37.24 11.59
CA VAL A 13 -4.10 36.05 12.41
C VAL A 13 -2.96 35.77 13.39
N VAL A 14 -1.73 36.14 13.04
CA VAL A 14 -0.52 35.92 13.84
C VAL A 14 -0.46 36.95 14.96
N LYS A 15 -0.71 38.22 14.65
CA LYS A 15 -0.79 39.27 15.66
C LYS A 15 -1.94 39.01 16.64
N PHE A 16 -3.11 38.61 16.14
CA PHE A 16 -4.24 38.27 17.00
C PHE A 16 -3.92 37.10 17.93
N PHE A 17 -3.16 36.10 17.46
CA PHE A 17 -2.70 34.98 18.28
C PHE A 17 -1.83 35.45 19.45
N SER A 18 -0.82 36.28 19.18
CA SER A 18 0.08 36.79 20.22
C SER A 18 -0.63 37.68 21.24
N ASP A 19 -1.52 38.56 20.77
CA ASP A 19 -2.16 39.58 21.62
C ASP A 19 -3.29 39.00 22.49
N ASN A 20 -4.07 38.04 21.97
CA ASN A 20 -5.32 37.60 22.62
C ASN A 20 -5.33 36.11 22.99
N ILE A 21 -4.73 35.24 22.17
CA ILE A 21 -4.88 33.79 22.34
C ILE A 21 -3.78 33.22 23.24
N ALA A 22 -2.54 33.70 23.09
CA ALA A 22 -1.38 33.12 23.77
C ALA A 22 -1.48 33.15 25.31
N ASN A 23 -2.19 34.11 25.90
CA ASN A 23 -2.39 34.22 27.34
C ASN A 23 -3.41 33.19 27.85
N ASP A 24 -4.41 32.84 27.05
CA ASP A 24 -5.46 31.87 27.38
C ASP A 24 -4.96 30.41 27.32
N LEU A 25 -3.79 30.18 26.71
CA LEU A 25 -3.10 28.89 26.66
C LEU A 25 -2.30 28.54 27.93
N ALA A 26 -2.13 29.47 28.87
CA ALA A 26 -1.34 29.20 30.08
C ALA A 26 -2.09 28.26 31.05
N THR A 27 -1.45 27.16 31.43
CA THR A 27 -1.89 26.28 32.52
C THR A 27 -1.56 26.95 33.85
N THR A 28 -2.57 27.39 34.61
CA THR A 28 -2.35 27.85 35.98
C THR A 28 -2.21 26.64 36.90
N THR A 29 -1.04 26.00 36.90
CA THR A 29 -0.70 24.97 37.88
C THR A 29 -0.32 25.66 39.18
N THR A 30 -1.23 25.75 40.15
CA THR A 30 -0.83 26.04 41.54
C THR A 30 -1.65 25.23 42.52
N THR A 31 -1.03 24.15 42.99
CA THR A 31 -1.17 23.67 44.35
C THR A 31 -0.69 24.76 45.31
N THR A 32 -1.60 25.60 45.79
CA THR A 32 -1.42 26.29 47.07
C THR A 32 -2.79 26.50 47.72
N THR A 33 -3.02 25.72 48.75
CA THR A 33 -3.92 26.08 49.84
C THR A 33 -3.59 27.50 50.33
N THR A 34 -4.64 28.22 50.69
CA THR A 34 -4.70 29.49 51.43
C THR A 34 -4.57 30.83 50.66
N THR A 35 -5.74 31.47 50.62
CA THR A 35 -6.03 32.91 50.80
C THR A 35 -5.61 33.91 49.72
N ASN A 36 -6.63 34.34 48.96
CA ASN A 36 -6.89 35.72 48.55
C ASN A 36 -5.79 36.47 47.79
N THR A 37 -5.76 36.29 46.47
CA THR A 37 -5.72 37.35 45.44
C THR A 37 -6.11 36.67 44.12
N GLY A 38 -6.97 37.31 43.32
CA GLY A 38 -7.70 36.67 42.20
C GLY A 38 -6.83 36.14 41.05
N ALA A 39 -6.29 34.93 41.19
CA ALA A 39 -5.82 34.13 40.06
C ALA A 39 -7.01 33.36 39.50
N THR A 40 -7.74 34.00 38.58
CA THR A 40 -8.79 33.35 37.78
C THR A 40 -8.17 32.22 36.97
N SER A 41 -8.43 30.96 37.35
CA SER A 41 -8.19 29.84 36.47
C SER A 41 -8.97 30.10 35.16
N VAL A 42 -8.25 30.11 34.04
CA VAL A 42 -8.86 30.36 32.73
C VAL A 42 -9.96 29.33 32.52
N HIS A 43 -11.15 29.79 32.13
CA HIS A 43 -12.30 28.90 31.95
C HIS A 43 -11.97 27.86 30.86
N PRO A 44 -12.27 26.55 31.05
CA PRO A 44 -11.88 25.50 30.11
C PRO A 44 -12.36 25.72 28.66
N ILE A 45 -13.47 26.44 28.47
CA ILE A 45 -13.96 26.80 27.13
C ILE A 45 -12.97 27.73 26.40
N LEU A 46 -12.41 28.73 27.09
CA LEU A 46 -11.44 29.66 26.51
C LEU A 46 -10.14 28.94 26.14
N GLN A 47 -9.72 27.98 26.97
CA GLN A 47 -8.58 27.11 26.66
C GLN A 47 -8.83 26.27 25.40
N VAL A 48 -10.01 25.67 25.27
CA VAL A 48 -10.39 24.88 24.08
C VAL A 48 -10.44 25.77 22.84
N ASP A 49 -10.98 26.98 22.93
CA ASP A 49 -11.05 27.90 21.80
C ASP A 49 -9.66 28.39 21.38
N ALA A 50 -8.76 28.62 22.33
CA ALA A 50 -7.36 28.93 22.07
C ALA A 50 -6.64 27.76 21.35
N ILE A 51 -6.84 26.52 21.79
CA ILE A 51 -6.29 25.32 21.15
C ILE A 51 -6.88 25.13 19.74
N LYS A 52 -8.19 25.31 19.58
CA LYS A 52 -8.87 25.25 18.27
C LYS A 52 -8.36 26.33 17.32
N TYR A 53 -8.04 27.52 17.82
CA TYR A 53 -7.46 28.58 17.00
C TYR A 53 -6.13 28.12 16.39
N ILE A 54 -5.25 27.51 17.19
CA ILE A 54 -4.00 26.91 16.69
C ILE A 54 -4.31 25.82 15.66
N TYR A 55 -5.25 24.92 15.94
CA TYR A 55 -5.66 23.87 15.01
C TYR A 55 -6.09 24.44 13.65
N ILE A 56 -6.93 25.49 13.63
CA ILE A 56 -7.49 26.09 12.41
C ILE A 56 -6.39 26.80 11.61
N PHE A 57 -5.56 27.61 12.29
CA PHE A 57 -4.61 28.53 11.65
C PHE A 57 -3.16 28.03 11.60
N ARG A 58 -2.91 26.74 11.88
CA ARG A 58 -1.58 26.13 11.86
C ARG A 58 -0.79 26.36 10.56
N ASN A 59 -1.46 26.45 9.42
CA ASN A 59 -0.82 26.64 8.11
C ASN A 59 -0.33 28.09 7.90
N GLN A 60 -0.80 29.03 8.73
CA GLN A 60 -0.43 30.44 8.70
C GLN A 60 0.64 30.81 9.73
N LEU A 61 0.92 29.93 10.69
CA LEU A 61 1.93 30.13 11.73
C LEU A 61 3.32 29.69 11.27
N THR A 62 4.36 30.39 11.72
CA THR A 62 5.74 29.99 11.41
C THR A 62 6.15 28.77 12.24
N LYS A 63 7.16 28.02 11.78
CA LYS A 63 7.68 26.85 12.50
C LYS A 63 8.11 27.19 13.93
N GLU A 64 8.74 28.36 14.13
CA GLU A 64 9.18 28.84 15.45
C GLU A 64 8.01 29.08 16.39
N GLN A 65 6.93 29.69 15.90
CA GLN A 65 5.72 29.92 16.70
C GLN A 65 5.06 28.61 17.10
N LEU A 66 4.97 27.66 16.17
CA LEU A 66 4.42 26.33 16.48
C LEU A 66 5.26 25.59 17.51
N MET A 67 6.59 25.70 17.44
CA MET A 67 7.51 25.16 18.44
C MET A 67 7.31 25.77 19.83
N MET A 68 7.02 27.06 19.93
CA MET A 68 6.68 27.70 21.21
C MET A 68 5.34 27.21 21.77
N THR A 69 4.39 26.82 20.91
CA THR A 69 3.09 26.29 21.37
C THR A 69 3.13 24.85 21.83
N LEU A 70 4.09 24.04 21.35
CA LEU A 70 4.13 22.60 21.61
C LEU A 70 4.26 22.26 23.12
N PRO A 71 5.19 22.86 23.90
CA PRO A 71 5.27 22.63 25.35
C PRO A 71 3.96 22.98 26.07
N ARG A 72 3.29 24.07 25.68
CA ARG A 72 2.02 24.47 26.29
C ARG A 72 0.91 23.46 26.01
N LEU A 73 0.86 22.90 24.80
CA LEU A 73 -0.08 21.82 24.48
C LEU A 73 0.21 20.55 25.27
N ILE A 74 1.48 20.27 25.58
CA ILE A 74 1.91 19.14 26.41
C ILE A 74 1.45 19.32 27.87
N ASP A 75 1.60 20.53 28.43
CA ASP A 75 1.14 20.84 29.79
C ASP A 75 -0.37 20.60 29.97
N HIS A 76 -1.15 20.80 28.90
CA HIS A 76 -2.59 20.53 28.91
C HIS A 76 -2.94 19.03 28.90
N LEU A 77 -1.99 18.14 28.60
CA LEU A 77 -2.15 16.67 28.64
C LEU A 77 -1.99 16.10 30.07
N ASP A 78 -2.52 16.78 31.09
CA ASP A 78 -2.54 16.30 32.48
C ASP A 78 -3.90 15.67 32.81
N ILE A 79 -3.89 14.68 33.71
CA ILE A 79 -5.09 14.02 34.26
C ILE A 79 -6.03 15.03 34.93
N LYS A 80 -5.47 16.11 35.48
CA LYS A 80 -6.22 17.18 36.15
C LYS A 80 -6.94 18.12 35.18
N SER A 81 -6.59 18.09 33.90
CA SER A 81 -7.21 18.92 32.88
C SER A 81 -8.62 18.43 32.52
N ASN A 82 -9.46 19.34 32.04
CA ASN A 82 -10.79 18.99 31.54
C ASN A 82 -10.68 18.02 30.34
N PRO A 83 -11.55 17.00 30.24
CA PRO A 83 -11.58 16.06 29.11
C PRO A 83 -11.55 16.67 27.71
N VAL A 84 -12.24 17.79 27.53
CA VAL A 84 -12.29 18.47 26.24
C VAL A 84 -10.95 19.15 25.94
N VAL A 85 -10.28 19.71 26.96
CA VAL A 85 -9.00 20.42 26.83
C VAL A 85 -7.90 19.45 26.39
N TYR A 86 -7.69 18.35 27.12
CA TYR A 86 -6.63 17.40 26.74
C TYR A 86 -6.93 16.71 25.40
N THR A 87 -8.21 16.48 25.06
CA THR A 87 -8.58 15.85 23.78
C THR A 87 -8.27 16.77 22.60
N TYR A 88 -8.64 18.05 22.70
CA TYR A 88 -8.30 19.03 21.66
C TYR A 88 -6.80 19.29 21.59
N SER A 89 -6.07 19.25 22.71
CA SER A 89 -4.60 19.30 22.71
C SER A 89 -4.00 18.13 21.94
N ALA A 90 -4.45 16.90 22.19
CA ALA A 90 -3.98 15.71 21.48
C ALA A 90 -4.30 15.77 19.96
N ILE A 91 -5.50 16.21 19.59
CA ILE A 91 -5.90 16.42 18.18
C ILE A 91 -5.00 17.47 17.51
N THR A 92 -4.71 18.56 18.21
CA THR A 92 -3.89 19.66 17.67
C THR A 92 -2.45 19.20 17.50
N ILE A 93 -1.88 18.49 18.49
CA ILE A 93 -0.54 17.89 18.38
C ILE A 93 -0.48 16.92 17.19
N GLU A 94 -1.45 16.01 17.04
CA GLU A 94 -1.52 15.10 15.88
C GLU A 94 -1.51 15.85 14.55
N LYS A 95 -2.28 16.94 14.43
CA LYS A 95 -2.33 17.75 13.21
C LYS A 95 -1.08 18.56 12.97
N LEU A 96 -0.45 19.11 14.00
CA LEU A 96 0.83 19.80 13.86
C LEU A 96 1.89 18.83 13.33
N LEU A 97 2.02 17.66 13.94
CA LEU A 97 2.99 16.63 13.56
C LEU A 97 2.76 15.99 12.18
N SER A 98 1.60 16.20 11.57
CA SER A 98 1.27 15.71 10.21
C SER A 98 1.36 16.78 9.12
N MET A 99 1.75 18.01 9.46
CA MET A 99 1.90 19.07 8.48
C MET A 99 3.08 18.81 7.53
N THR A 100 2.84 18.97 6.24
CA THR A 100 3.85 18.89 5.19
C THR A 100 3.96 20.20 4.44
N ASN A 101 5.15 20.49 3.93
CA ASN A 101 5.40 21.65 3.10
C ASN A 101 4.96 21.36 1.65
N PHE A 102 4.03 22.17 1.12
CA PHE A 102 3.51 22.00 -0.24
C PHE A 102 4.50 22.40 -1.34
N ASN A 103 5.54 23.16 -1.01
CA ASN A 103 6.48 23.71 -1.98
C ASN A 103 7.74 22.85 -2.20
N GLN A 104 7.99 21.86 -1.33
CA GLN A 104 9.17 20.99 -1.38
C GLN A 104 8.76 19.55 -1.07
N ASP A 105 8.42 18.80 -2.12
CA ASP A 105 8.24 17.34 -2.12
C ASP A 105 7.47 16.76 -0.92
N HIS A 106 6.44 17.47 -0.42
CA HIS A 106 5.65 17.07 0.75
C HIS A 106 6.47 16.72 2.01
N THR A 107 7.62 17.35 2.19
CA THR A 107 8.48 17.14 3.37
C THR A 107 7.77 17.57 4.66
N PRO A 108 7.92 16.83 5.78
CA PRO A 108 7.27 17.19 7.05
C PRO A 108 7.87 18.49 7.60
N ILE A 109 7.02 19.37 8.15
CA ILE A 109 7.46 20.66 8.72
C ILE A 109 8.26 20.44 10.02
N PHE A 110 7.86 19.43 10.79
CA PHE A 110 8.53 19.02 12.03
C PHE A 110 9.46 17.86 11.76
N ASN A 111 10.73 18.05 12.11
CA ASN A 111 11.77 17.04 11.96
C ASN A 111 11.96 16.27 13.27
N LYS A 112 12.62 15.11 13.17
CA LYS A 112 13.00 14.24 14.31
C LYS A 112 13.55 15.01 15.50
N THR A 113 14.49 15.91 15.24
CA THR A 113 15.23 16.69 16.23
C THR A 113 14.33 17.57 17.08
N ASP A 114 13.22 18.02 16.50
CA ASP A 114 12.32 19.00 17.09
C ASP A 114 11.40 18.35 18.14
N ILE A 115 11.07 17.06 17.96
CA ILE A 115 10.14 16.32 18.82
C ILE A 115 10.89 15.48 19.85
N GLN A 116 12.13 15.06 19.55
CA GLN A 116 12.96 14.22 20.41
C GLN A 116 12.97 14.58 21.90
N PRO A 117 13.08 15.86 22.33
CA PRO A 117 13.08 16.20 23.75
C PRO A 117 11.74 15.94 24.46
N TYR A 118 10.63 15.94 23.73
CA TYR A 118 9.27 15.86 24.28
C TYR A 118 8.65 14.46 24.23
N ILE A 119 9.29 13.48 23.56
CA ILE A 119 8.68 12.15 23.31
C ILE A 119 8.31 11.43 24.61
N ASN A 120 9.23 11.36 25.57
CA ASN A 120 8.99 10.60 26.81
C ASN A 120 7.82 11.20 27.59
N GLU A 121 7.81 12.51 27.77
CA GLU A 121 6.75 13.22 28.49
C GLU A 121 5.40 13.09 27.77
N LEU A 122 5.37 13.28 26.45
CA LEU A 122 4.18 13.08 25.63
C LEU A 122 3.59 11.67 25.78
N LEU A 123 4.43 10.64 25.64
CA LEU A 123 3.97 9.25 25.72
C LEU A 123 3.51 8.91 27.14
N THR A 124 4.26 9.29 28.18
CA THR A 124 3.87 9.06 29.57
C THR A 124 2.54 9.74 29.89
N ASN A 125 2.37 11.00 29.51
CA ASN A 125 1.13 11.74 29.74
C ASN A 125 -0.05 11.13 28.98
N LEU A 126 0.12 10.77 27.70
CA LEU A 126 -0.94 10.15 26.90
C LEU A 126 -1.32 8.75 27.42
N PHE A 127 -0.36 7.91 27.82
CA PHE A 127 -0.66 6.60 28.42
C PHE A 127 -1.32 6.75 29.79
N ASN A 128 -0.89 7.71 30.60
CA ASN A 128 -1.56 8.03 31.87
C ASN A 128 -3.00 8.49 31.63
N LEU A 129 -3.27 9.27 30.58
CA LEU A 129 -4.62 9.71 30.19
C LEU A 129 -5.51 8.57 29.68
N ILE A 130 -4.94 7.55 29.04
CA ILE A 130 -5.68 6.35 28.63
C ILE A 130 -5.95 5.47 29.87
N CYS A 131 -4.97 5.34 30.76
CA CYS A 131 -5.05 4.48 31.94
C CYS A 131 -5.64 5.16 33.20
N ILE A 132 -6.25 6.34 33.09
CA ILE A 132 -6.72 7.18 34.23
C ILE A 132 -7.47 6.36 35.30
N ASN A 133 -8.32 5.43 34.88
CA ASN A 133 -9.20 4.68 35.78
C ASN A 133 -8.56 3.45 36.44
N ASN A 134 -7.37 3.02 36.01
CA ASN A 134 -6.64 1.94 36.68
C ASN A 134 -6.00 2.41 38.00
N ASN A 135 -5.74 3.71 38.15
CA ASN A 135 -4.99 4.26 39.29
C ASN A 135 -5.88 4.81 40.42
N ASN A 136 -7.18 5.05 40.17
CA ASN A 136 -8.06 5.75 41.10
C ASN A 136 -8.98 4.84 41.95
N ASN A 137 -9.00 3.52 41.71
CA ASN A 137 -9.86 2.59 42.45
C ASN A 137 -9.04 1.54 43.20
N ASN A 138 -8.77 1.81 44.46
CA ASN A 138 -8.11 0.90 45.41
C ASN A 138 -8.85 -0.43 45.70
N ASN A 139 -9.85 -0.87 44.91
CA ASN A 139 -10.53 -2.15 45.18
C ASN A 139 -11.17 -2.86 43.98
N ASN A 140 -11.00 -2.41 42.73
CA ASN A 140 -11.44 -3.16 41.54
C ASN A 140 -10.58 -2.75 40.34
N ASN A 141 -9.52 -3.51 40.06
CA ASN A 141 -8.50 -3.25 39.02
C ASN A 141 -8.98 -3.38 37.57
N ASN A 142 -10.29 -3.31 37.31
CA ASN A 142 -10.83 -3.49 35.96
C ASN A 142 -11.41 -2.16 35.50
N SER A 143 -10.60 -1.33 34.84
CA SER A 143 -11.17 -0.38 33.88
C SER A 143 -11.96 -1.19 32.84
N SER A 144 -13.20 -0.81 32.61
CA SER A 144 -14.03 -1.52 31.63
C SER A 144 -13.44 -1.31 30.23
N PRO A 145 -13.46 -2.31 29.33
CA PRO A 145 -12.90 -2.18 27.99
C PRO A 145 -13.47 -0.98 27.21
N GLU A 146 -14.75 -0.68 27.42
CA GLU A 146 -15.45 0.45 26.79
C GLU A 146 -14.89 1.79 27.24
N LYS A 147 -14.50 1.90 28.52
CA LYS A 147 -13.95 3.15 29.06
C LYS A 147 -12.50 3.36 28.65
N LEU A 148 -11.73 2.27 28.51
CA LEU A 148 -10.35 2.33 28.00
C LEU A 148 -10.32 2.77 26.52
N ALA A 149 -11.29 2.31 25.72
CA ALA A 149 -11.39 2.58 24.29
C ALA A 149 -12.19 3.86 23.92
N GLU A 150 -12.64 4.64 24.91
CA GLU A 150 -13.56 5.77 24.69
C GLU A 150 -12.94 6.90 23.83
N ASN A 151 -11.66 7.21 24.04
CA ASN A 151 -11.00 8.34 23.38
C ASN A 151 -9.95 7.91 22.35
N GLU A 152 -10.41 7.71 21.11
CA GLU A 152 -9.53 7.34 19.99
C GLU A 152 -8.46 8.39 19.64
N PHE A 153 -8.68 9.67 19.99
CA PHE A 153 -7.75 10.75 19.62
C PHE A 153 -6.42 10.68 20.36
N LEU A 154 -6.42 10.12 21.58
CA LEU A 154 -5.20 9.89 22.36
C LEU A 154 -4.31 8.87 21.66
N ILE A 155 -4.87 7.73 21.23
CA ILE A 155 -4.15 6.69 20.47
C ILE A 155 -3.70 7.21 19.10
N LYS A 156 -4.52 8.00 18.40
CA LYS A 156 -4.12 8.63 17.14
C LYS A 156 -2.92 9.57 17.32
N CYS A 157 -2.90 10.34 18.41
CA CYS A 157 -1.77 11.20 18.77
C CYS A 157 -0.52 10.37 19.09
N ILE A 158 -0.63 9.31 19.89
CA ILE A 158 0.47 8.37 20.17
C ILE A 158 1.03 7.82 18.85
N MET A 159 0.17 7.29 17.98
CA MET A 159 0.62 6.71 16.70
C MET A 159 1.36 7.72 15.83
N ARG A 160 0.90 8.98 15.81
CA ARG A 160 1.59 10.06 15.11
C ARG A 160 2.95 10.36 15.71
N ILE A 161 3.04 10.45 17.04
CA ILE A 161 4.31 10.66 17.76
C ILE A 161 5.28 9.50 17.48
N LEU A 162 4.79 8.25 17.45
CA LEU A 162 5.62 7.09 17.12
C LEU A 162 6.15 7.15 15.69
N ASN A 163 5.28 7.49 14.72
CA ASN A 163 5.68 7.63 13.32
C ASN A 163 6.70 8.76 13.10
N THR A 164 6.51 9.92 13.72
CA THR A 164 7.39 11.08 13.52
C THR A 164 8.65 11.04 14.41
N GLY A 165 8.55 10.43 15.61
CA GLY A 165 9.58 10.46 16.65
C GLY A 165 10.35 9.15 16.87
N LEU A 166 9.69 7.98 16.81
CA LEU A 166 10.33 6.68 17.12
C LEU A 166 10.84 5.93 15.90
N LEU A 167 10.18 6.04 14.74
CA LEU A 167 10.64 5.43 13.48
C LEU A 167 12.00 5.97 12.99
N ILE A 168 12.54 6.99 13.67
CA ILE A 168 13.85 7.55 13.39
C ILE A 168 14.82 7.34 14.58
N LYS A 169 14.34 7.09 15.81
CA LYS A 169 15.19 6.73 16.97
C LYS A 169 15.55 5.24 16.99
N TYR A 170 14.58 4.40 16.64
CA TYR A 170 14.70 2.95 16.41
C TYR A 170 14.31 2.60 14.98
N GLY A 171 14.30 3.61 14.09
CA GLY A 171 14.35 3.34 12.67
C GLY A 171 15.42 2.30 12.47
N ILE A 172 15.00 1.19 11.90
CA ILE A 172 15.86 0.21 11.28
C ILE A 172 16.71 1.05 10.31
N ASN A 173 17.79 1.65 10.81
CA ASN A 173 18.89 2.06 9.99
C ASN A 173 19.28 0.73 9.38
N ASP A 174 19.15 0.60 8.06
CA ASP A 174 19.61 -0.56 7.29
C ASP A 174 21.12 -0.87 7.48
N ASN A 175 21.79 -0.20 8.43
CA ASN A 175 23.21 -0.23 8.72
C ASN A 175 23.58 -0.70 10.15
N ASP A 176 22.63 -0.91 11.07
CA ASP A 176 22.97 -1.35 12.43
C ASP A 176 22.69 -2.85 12.63
N ASN A 177 23.74 -3.61 12.97
CA ASN A 177 23.73 -5.06 13.26
C ASN A 177 22.88 -5.46 14.49
N ASP A 178 22.03 -4.58 15.01
CA ASP A 178 21.21 -4.79 16.21
C ASP A 178 19.85 -5.43 15.87
N ASN A 179 19.88 -6.53 15.11
CA ASN A 179 18.72 -7.43 14.91
C ASN A 179 18.17 -8.00 16.24
N ASN A 180 18.88 -7.82 17.35
CA ASN A 180 18.48 -8.29 18.67
C ASN A 180 17.28 -7.55 19.26
N ALA A 181 17.11 -6.24 19.01
CA ALA A 181 15.97 -5.51 19.57
C ALA A 181 14.64 -5.91 18.91
N ALA A 182 14.63 -6.05 17.58
CA ALA A 182 13.46 -6.53 16.84
C ALA A 182 13.04 -7.93 17.29
N ASN A 183 14.01 -8.83 17.49
CA ASN A 183 13.76 -10.19 17.97
C ASN A 183 13.14 -10.19 19.38
N GLN A 184 13.62 -9.35 20.30
CA GLN A 184 13.04 -9.22 21.64
C GLN A 184 11.60 -8.68 21.61
N TYR A 185 11.29 -7.71 20.74
CA TYR A 185 9.91 -7.24 20.57
C TYR A 185 8.99 -8.33 20.00
N ILE A 186 9.50 -9.12 19.06
CA ILE A 186 8.77 -10.26 18.47
C ILE A 186 8.43 -11.29 19.55
N GLU A 187 9.37 -11.63 20.43
CA GLU A 187 9.15 -12.57 21.54
C GLU A 187 8.10 -12.08 22.54
N ILE A 188 8.00 -10.77 22.78
CA ILE A 188 7.02 -10.19 23.72
C ILE A 188 5.63 -10.09 23.09
N ILE A 189 5.55 -9.69 21.82
CA ILE A 189 4.27 -9.35 21.16
C ILE A 189 3.54 -10.60 20.65
N ILE A 190 4.27 -11.60 20.13
CA ILE A 190 3.65 -12.78 19.51
C ILE A 190 2.68 -13.52 20.45
N PRO A 191 3.02 -13.84 21.71
CA PRO A 191 2.11 -14.56 22.60
C PRO A 191 0.76 -13.87 22.73
N ALA A 192 0.74 -12.55 22.98
CA ALA A 192 -0.49 -11.78 23.10
C ALA A 192 -1.32 -11.76 21.79
N LEU A 193 -0.66 -11.76 20.63
CA LEU A 193 -1.34 -11.87 19.34
C LEU A 193 -1.96 -13.27 19.14
N LEU A 194 -1.29 -14.34 19.59
CA LEU A 194 -1.84 -15.69 19.51
C LEU A 194 -3.03 -15.86 20.46
N ASP A 195 -2.99 -15.25 21.64
CA ASP A 195 -4.10 -15.28 22.59
C ASP A 195 -5.35 -14.68 21.94
N ILE A 196 -5.23 -13.54 21.24
CA ILE A 196 -6.32 -12.91 20.46
C ILE A 196 -6.88 -13.85 19.39
N LEU A 197 -6.01 -14.60 18.69
CA LEU A 197 -6.46 -15.58 17.69
C LEU A 197 -7.13 -16.79 18.34
N SER A 198 -6.71 -17.18 19.54
CA SER A 198 -7.27 -18.33 20.27
C SER A 198 -8.64 -18.01 20.88
N GLU A 199 -8.84 -16.77 21.33
CA GLU A 199 -10.12 -16.24 21.83
C GLU A 199 -11.10 -15.88 20.70
N ASP A 200 -10.66 -15.90 19.44
CA ASP A 200 -11.48 -15.65 18.25
C ASP A 200 -12.20 -14.29 18.24
N VAL A 201 -11.53 -13.25 18.76
CA VAL A 201 -12.03 -11.86 18.82
C VAL A 201 -11.98 -11.20 17.42
N GLN A 202 -13.05 -11.35 16.64
CA GLN A 202 -13.09 -10.99 15.21
C GLN A 202 -12.73 -9.54 14.90
N GLU A 203 -12.97 -8.60 15.82
CA GLU A 203 -12.62 -7.19 15.66
C GLU A 203 -11.09 -6.98 15.55
N PHE A 204 -10.30 -7.86 16.17
CA PHE A 204 -8.84 -7.77 16.21
C PHE A 204 -8.14 -8.73 15.26
N VAL A 205 -8.77 -9.85 14.90
CA VAL A 205 -8.20 -10.89 14.03
C VAL A 205 -7.59 -10.33 12.72
N PRO A 206 -8.25 -9.46 11.93
CA PRO A 206 -7.65 -8.88 10.72
C PRO A 206 -6.38 -8.08 10.97
N TYR A 207 -6.30 -7.38 12.11
CA TYR A 207 -5.14 -6.59 12.49
C TYR A 207 -4.02 -7.48 12.99
N THR A 208 -4.35 -8.52 13.77
CA THR A 208 -3.40 -9.52 14.23
C THR A 208 -2.67 -10.18 13.06
N PHE A 209 -3.39 -10.61 12.02
CA PHE A 209 -2.74 -11.18 10.84
C PHE A 209 -1.84 -10.18 10.10
N GLN A 210 -2.23 -8.91 10.00
CA GLN A 210 -1.39 -7.87 9.40
C GLN A 210 -0.10 -7.63 10.18
N ILE A 211 -0.19 -7.59 11.52
CA ILE A 211 0.97 -7.38 12.40
C ILE A 211 1.89 -8.60 12.34
N LEU A 212 1.36 -9.82 12.44
CA LEU A 212 2.14 -11.05 12.30
C LEU A 212 2.86 -11.12 10.95
N ALA A 213 2.19 -10.76 9.85
CA ALA A 213 2.81 -10.70 8.54
C ALA A 213 3.99 -9.72 8.53
N PHE A 214 3.78 -8.50 9.03
CA PHE A 214 4.83 -7.48 9.11
C PHE A 214 6.02 -7.89 9.98
N LEU A 215 5.77 -8.49 11.15
CA LEU A 215 6.82 -8.97 12.04
C LEU A 215 7.68 -10.03 11.33
N LEU A 216 7.06 -10.95 10.59
CA LEU A 216 7.77 -11.97 9.84
C LEU A 216 8.52 -11.40 8.63
N GLU A 217 7.95 -10.43 7.91
CA GLU A 217 8.60 -9.72 6.80
C GLU A 217 9.89 -9.00 7.24
N LYS A 218 9.95 -8.57 8.51
CA LYS A 218 11.15 -7.94 9.11
C LYS A 218 12.06 -8.92 9.83
N TYR A 219 11.63 -10.15 10.05
CA TYR A 219 12.42 -11.15 10.76
C TYR A 219 13.56 -11.68 9.87
N PRO A 220 14.81 -11.81 10.37
CA PRO A 220 15.96 -12.23 9.57
C PRO A 220 15.75 -13.61 8.93
N LYS A 221 15.82 -13.71 7.60
CA LYS A 221 15.65 -14.99 6.87
C LYS A 221 16.69 -16.05 7.26
N GLN A 222 17.87 -15.63 7.71
CA GLN A 222 18.96 -16.54 8.12
C GLN A 222 18.63 -17.35 9.37
N GLN A 223 17.70 -16.88 10.21
CA GLN A 223 17.30 -17.57 11.45
C GLN A 223 16.26 -18.66 11.22
N GLY A 224 15.79 -18.83 9.97
CA GLY A 224 14.72 -19.77 9.62
C GLY A 224 13.36 -19.33 10.16
N LEU A 225 12.30 -20.06 9.80
CA LEU A 225 10.95 -19.74 10.27
C LEU A 225 10.79 -20.07 11.77
N PRO A 226 10.34 -19.13 12.62
CA PRO A 226 10.09 -19.42 14.03
C PRO A 226 9.03 -20.51 14.21
N GLU A 227 9.18 -21.33 15.24
CA GLU A 227 8.32 -22.51 15.47
C GLU A 227 6.84 -22.14 15.61
N THR A 228 6.55 -20.98 16.23
CA THR A 228 5.20 -20.45 16.33
C THR A 228 4.52 -20.29 14.97
N TYR A 229 5.23 -19.75 13.97
CA TYR A 229 4.66 -19.60 12.62
C TYR A 229 4.46 -20.95 11.94
N LYS A 230 5.34 -21.94 12.16
CA LYS A 230 5.15 -23.30 11.63
C LYS A 230 3.85 -23.92 12.13
N ASN A 231 3.52 -23.72 13.41
CA ASN A 231 2.28 -24.22 14.00
C ASN A 231 1.03 -23.53 13.41
N LEU A 232 1.15 -22.31 12.90
CA LEU A 232 0.05 -21.58 12.25
C LEU A 232 -0.22 -22.04 10.81
N ILE A 233 0.73 -22.69 10.12
CA ILE A 233 0.59 -23.04 8.69
C ILE A 233 -0.63 -23.92 8.44
N GLN A 234 -0.75 -25.04 9.16
CA GLN A 234 -1.86 -25.98 8.96
C GLN A 234 -3.24 -25.34 9.22
N PRO A 235 -3.45 -24.60 10.33
CA PRO A 235 -4.65 -23.80 10.53
C PRO A 235 -4.93 -22.80 9.40
N LEU A 236 -3.93 -22.05 8.92
CA LEU A 236 -4.12 -21.04 7.86
C LEU A 236 -4.50 -21.64 6.50
N LEU A 237 -4.13 -22.90 6.25
CA LEU A 237 -4.51 -23.63 5.04
C LEU A 237 -5.92 -24.26 5.13
N SER A 238 -6.53 -24.29 6.32
CA SER A 238 -7.88 -24.79 6.52
C SER A 238 -8.93 -23.81 5.97
N PRO A 239 -9.98 -24.28 5.26
CA PRO A 239 -11.06 -23.42 4.77
C PRO A 239 -11.79 -22.62 5.86
N SER A 240 -11.76 -23.08 7.12
CA SER A 240 -12.45 -22.43 8.24
C SER A 240 -11.99 -20.99 8.49
N VAL A 241 -10.68 -20.73 8.36
CA VAL A 241 -10.09 -19.41 8.65
C VAL A 241 -10.44 -18.38 7.56
N TRP A 242 -10.86 -18.83 6.39
CA TRP A 242 -11.20 -17.99 5.23
C TRP A 242 -12.68 -17.61 5.12
N GLN A 243 -13.51 -17.97 6.12
CA GLN A 243 -14.95 -17.71 6.10
C GLN A 243 -15.28 -16.22 6.28
N PHE A 244 -14.52 -15.52 7.14
CA PHE A 244 -14.71 -14.10 7.40
C PHE A 244 -14.03 -13.25 6.34
N ARG A 245 -14.83 -12.51 5.56
CA ARG A 245 -14.35 -11.65 4.47
C ARG A 245 -13.33 -10.61 4.95
N GLY A 246 -13.50 -10.08 6.16
CA GLY A 246 -12.59 -9.10 6.77
C GLY A 246 -11.19 -9.66 7.06
N ASN A 247 -11.08 -10.98 7.27
CA ASN A 247 -9.81 -11.63 7.60
C ASN A 247 -8.99 -11.94 6.33
N ILE A 248 -9.65 -12.14 5.19
CA ILE A 248 -9.02 -12.58 3.92
C ILE A 248 -7.75 -11.80 3.58
N PRO A 249 -7.74 -10.44 3.57
CA PRO A 249 -6.55 -9.70 3.15
C PRO A 249 -5.37 -9.88 4.13
N GLY A 250 -5.65 -9.95 5.43
CA GLY A 250 -4.63 -10.20 6.46
C GLY A 250 -4.04 -11.61 6.36
N ILE A 251 -4.90 -12.61 6.18
CA ILE A 251 -4.48 -14.02 6.03
C ILE A 251 -3.64 -14.19 4.76
N THR A 252 -4.09 -13.64 3.63
CA THR A 252 -3.31 -13.70 2.37
C THR A 252 -1.92 -13.10 2.55
N ARG A 253 -1.83 -11.92 3.19
CA ARG A 253 -0.54 -11.29 3.46
C ARG A 253 0.36 -12.15 4.35
N LEU A 254 -0.18 -12.70 5.43
CA LEU A 254 0.59 -13.57 6.34
C LEU A 254 1.06 -14.85 5.63
N LEU A 255 0.21 -15.48 4.82
CA LEU A 255 0.56 -16.68 4.09
C LEU A 255 1.65 -16.43 3.04
N ILE A 256 1.58 -15.29 2.34
CA ILE A 256 2.63 -14.82 1.43
C ILE A 256 3.94 -14.57 2.20
N ALA A 257 3.88 -13.90 3.35
CA ALA A 257 5.06 -13.65 4.19
C ALA A 257 5.73 -14.95 4.65
N ILE A 258 4.95 -15.96 5.07
CA ILE A 258 5.46 -17.29 5.44
C ILE A 258 6.14 -17.97 4.24
N LEU A 259 5.50 -17.91 3.07
CA LEU A 259 6.01 -18.49 1.84
C LEU A 259 7.32 -17.83 1.37
N GLU A 260 7.44 -16.52 1.50
CA GLU A 260 8.63 -15.77 1.10
C GLU A 260 9.80 -15.90 2.09
N HIS A 261 9.53 -16.28 3.35
CA HIS A 261 10.53 -16.39 4.39
C HIS A 261 11.33 -17.68 4.30
N ASP A 262 10.64 -18.83 4.29
CA ASP A 262 11.27 -20.16 4.22
C ASP A 262 10.41 -21.16 3.42
N PRO A 263 10.37 -21.05 2.08
CA PRO A 263 9.55 -21.92 1.23
C PRO A 263 9.98 -23.40 1.31
N ASN A 264 11.27 -23.65 1.55
CA ASN A 264 11.85 -25.00 1.53
C ASN A 264 11.36 -25.83 2.71
N SER A 265 11.49 -25.32 3.94
CA SER A 265 11.12 -26.09 5.14
C SER A 265 9.60 -26.25 5.30
N THR A 266 8.81 -25.32 4.74
CA THR A 266 7.36 -25.23 4.95
C THR A 266 6.56 -25.96 3.88
N PHE A 267 6.71 -25.55 2.61
CA PHE A 267 5.84 -25.99 1.52
C PHE A 267 6.48 -27.06 0.64
N ILE A 268 7.81 -27.09 0.52
CA ILE A 268 8.50 -28.11 -0.28
C ILE A 268 8.70 -29.39 0.53
N ASN A 269 9.31 -29.30 1.72
CA ASN A 269 9.56 -30.46 2.57
C ASN A 269 8.27 -31.01 3.21
N GLY A 270 7.24 -30.18 3.39
CA GLY A 270 5.90 -30.62 3.77
C GLY A 270 5.19 -31.45 2.70
N GLY A 271 5.72 -31.46 1.47
CA GLY A 271 5.23 -32.25 0.34
C GLY A 271 3.78 -31.92 -0.04
N GLU A 272 3.05 -32.93 -0.50
CA GLU A 272 1.65 -32.77 -0.91
C GLU A 272 0.71 -32.30 0.20
N LYS A 273 1.09 -32.50 1.48
CA LYS A 273 0.27 -32.13 2.64
C LYS A 273 0.19 -30.64 2.88
N THR A 274 1.13 -29.84 2.37
CA THR A 274 1.12 -28.38 2.51
C THR A 274 0.94 -27.69 1.17
N LEU A 275 1.54 -28.21 0.09
CA LEU A 275 1.43 -27.61 -1.23
C LEU A 275 0.03 -27.75 -1.84
N THR A 276 -0.63 -28.91 -1.70
CA THR A 276 -1.98 -29.11 -2.26
C THR A 276 -3.02 -28.22 -1.57
N PRO A 277 -3.05 -28.10 -0.23
CA PRO A 277 -3.95 -27.16 0.43
C PRO A 277 -3.65 -25.69 0.08
N LEU A 278 -2.38 -25.32 -0.09
CA LEU A 278 -2.00 -23.97 -0.55
C LEU A 278 -2.59 -23.64 -1.93
N LEU A 279 -2.53 -24.59 -2.86
CA LEU A 279 -3.17 -24.46 -4.17
C LEU A 279 -4.71 -24.48 -4.07
N GLY A 280 -5.27 -25.19 -3.09
CA GLY A 280 -6.69 -25.16 -2.76
C GLY A 280 -7.16 -23.77 -2.28
N VAL A 281 -6.35 -23.09 -1.46
CA VAL A 281 -6.59 -21.70 -1.06
C VAL A 281 -6.58 -20.78 -2.27
N PHE A 282 -5.58 -20.90 -3.16
CA PHE A 282 -5.54 -20.17 -4.43
C PHE A 282 -6.81 -20.40 -5.26
N GLN A 283 -7.23 -21.66 -5.42
CA GLN A 283 -8.44 -22.02 -6.15
C GLN A 283 -9.68 -21.34 -5.57
N ASN A 284 -9.82 -21.32 -4.24
CA ASN A 284 -10.95 -20.69 -3.56
C ASN A 284 -10.96 -19.16 -3.74
N LEU A 285 -9.80 -18.51 -3.57
CA LEU A 285 -9.67 -17.06 -3.77
C LEU A 285 -9.99 -16.65 -5.21
N LEU A 286 -9.46 -17.39 -6.18
CA LEU A 286 -9.66 -17.12 -7.61
C LEU A 286 -11.12 -17.30 -8.06
N ALA A 287 -11.85 -18.25 -7.45
CA ALA A 287 -13.24 -18.53 -7.79
C ALA A 287 -14.18 -17.35 -7.44
N SER A 288 -13.81 -16.54 -6.43
CA SER A 288 -14.58 -15.37 -6.00
C SER A 288 -14.31 -14.14 -6.87
N LYS A 289 -15.36 -13.39 -7.24
CA LYS A 289 -15.24 -12.10 -7.95
C LYS A 289 -14.63 -10.99 -7.08
N ILE A 290 -14.78 -11.11 -5.77
CA ILE A 290 -14.31 -10.10 -4.81
C ILE A 290 -12.84 -10.35 -4.47
N ASN A 291 -12.46 -11.63 -4.31
CA ASN A 291 -11.17 -12.03 -3.77
C ASN A 291 -10.16 -12.47 -4.84
N ASP A 292 -10.52 -12.45 -6.12
CA ASP A 292 -9.64 -12.90 -7.21
C ASP A 292 -8.29 -12.15 -7.23
N GLY A 293 -8.28 -10.88 -6.82
CA GLY A 293 -7.06 -10.10 -6.62
C GLY A 293 -6.05 -10.77 -5.70
N TYR A 294 -6.50 -11.22 -4.52
CA TYR A 294 -5.68 -11.96 -3.55
C TYR A 294 -5.25 -13.33 -4.08
N GLY A 295 -6.07 -13.94 -4.94
CA GLY A 295 -5.69 -15.17 -5.65
C GLY A 295 -4.50 -14.95 -6.58
N PHE A 296 -4.47 -13.83 -7.32
CA PHE A 296 -3.33 -13.44 -8.16
C PHE A 296 -2.08 -13.12 -7.34
N ASP A 297 -2.23 -12.41 -6.22
CA ASP A 297 -1.10 -12.10 -5.34
C ASP A 297 -0.46 -13.37 -4.77
N LEU A 298 -1.30 -14.34 -4.35
CA LEU A 298 -0.84 -15.62 -3.82
C LEU A 298 -0.14 -16.48 -4.87
N ILE A 299 -0.74 -16.66 -6.06
CA ILE A 299 -0.11 -17.49 -7.12
C ILE A 299 1.17 -16.86 -7.67
N GLN A 300 1.24 -15.53 -7.70
CA GLN A 300 2.48 -14.82 -8.02
C GLN A 300 3.57 -15.18 -7.03
N SER A 301 3.30 -15.07 -5.72
CA SER A 301 4.30 -15.42 -4.70
C SER A 301 4.68 -16.91 -4.77
N ILE A 302 3.73 -17.81 -5.04
CA ILE A 302 4.00 -19.24 -5.25
C ILE A 302 4.98 -19.45 -6.42
N MET A 303 4.72 -18.84 -7.58
CA MET A 303 5.57 -19.02 -8.76
C MET A 303 6.94 -18.35 -8.64
N LEU A 304 7.10 -17.34 -7.79
CA LEU A 304 8.40 -16.68 -7.58
C LEU A 304 9.28 -17.42 -6.56
N ASN A 305 8.68 -18.06 -5.54
CA ASN A 305 9.40 -18.63 -4.41
C ASN A 305 9.51 -20.17 -4.43
N ILE A 306 8.58 -20.89 -5.07
CA ILE A 306 8.64 -22.35 -5.17
C ILE A 306 9.29 -22.77 -6.50
N PRO A 307 10.34 -23.61 -6.50
CA PRO A 307 10.96 -24.11 -7.73
C PRO A 307 9.92 -24.72 -8.67
N ILE A 308 9.91 -24.26 -9.92
CA ILE A 308 9.00 -24.81 -10.94
C ILE A 308 9.32 -26.29 -11.18
N GLN A 309 10.61 -26.61 -11.29
CA GLN A 309 11.11 -27.98 -11.42
C GLN A 309 11.87 -28.36 -10.14
N PRO A 310 11.56 -29.48 -9.47
CA PRO A 310 10.52 -30.48 -9.80
C PRO A 310 9.14 -30.21 -9.17
N SER A 311 9.01 -29.27 -8.23
CA SER A 311 7.88 -29.21 -7.30
C SER A 311 6.55 -28.76 -7.93
N LEU A 312 6.55 -27.70 -8.74
CA LEU A 312 5.30 -27.11 -9.27
C LEU A 312 4.87 -27.67 -10.64
N GLN A 313 5.78 -28.32 -11.37
CA GLN A 313 5.60 -28.74 -12.78
C GLN A 313 4.29 -29.50 -13.01
N SER A 314 3.95 -30.48 -12.17
CA SER A 314 2.74 -31.31 -12.31
C SER A 314 1.44 -30.54 -12.07
N PHE A 315 1.51 -29.41 -11.34
CA PHE A 315 0.36 -28.59 -11.00
C PHE A 315 0.09 -27.46 -12.00
N LEU A 316 1.08 -27.07 -12.82
CA LEU A 316 0.97 -25.96 -13.78
C LEU A 316 -0.23 -26.08 -14.73
N PRO A 317 -0.52 -27.25 -15.36
CA PRO A 317 -1.67 -27.35 -16.25
C PRO A 317 -3.01 -27.11 -15.51
N ASN A 318 -3.10 -27.56 -14.26
CA ASN A 318 -4.30 -27.34 -13.46
C ASN A 318 -4.44 -25.86 -13.04
N ILE A 319 -3.34 -25.20 -12.67
CA ILE A 319 -3.32 -23.77 -12.34
C ILE A 319 -3.80 -22.95 -13.56
N ALA A 320 -3.23 -23.22 -14.74
CA ALA A 320 -3.64 -22.57 -15.99
C ALA A 320 -5.13 -22.81 -16.28
N ARG A 321 -5.59 -24.07 -16.18
CA ARG A 321 -7.01 -24.42 -16.40
C ARG A 321 -7.95 -23.70 -15.43
N LEU A 322 -7.59 -23.55 -14.15
CA LEU A 322 -8.39 -22.81 -13.18
C LEU A 322 -8.55 -21.33 -13.56
N MET A 323 -7.46 -20.68 -13.96
CA MET A 323 -7.49 -19.29 -14.43
C MET A 323 -8.36 -19.13 -15.68
N LEU A 324 -8.19 -20.01 -16.66
CA LEU A 324 -8.95 -19.97 -17.91
C LEU A 324 -10.43 -20.29 -17.69
N THR A 325 -10.75 -21.21 -16.79
CA THR A 325 -12.15 -21.53 -16.43
C THR A 325 -12.84 -20.29 -15.85
N ARG A 326 -12.13 -19.52 -15.01
CA ARG A 326 -12.64 -18.27 -14.44
C ARG A 326 -12.82 -17.20 -15.51
N LEU A 327 -11.88 -17.10 -16.45
CA LEU A 327 -11.96 -16.22 -17.63
C LEU A 327 -13.14 -16.56 -18.54
N GLN A 328 -13.52 -17.83 -18.66
CA GLN A 328 -14.64 -18.28 -19.48
C GLN A 328 -16.00 -18.13 -18.78
N LYS A 329 -16.12 -18.60 -17.53
CA LYS A 329 -17.42 -18.74 -16.86
C LYS A 329 -17.93 -17.44 -16.22
N SER A 330 -17.05 -16.58 -15.74
CA SER A 330 -17.48 -15.48 -14.87
C SER A 330 -16.59 -14.22 -14.94
N ARG A 331 -15.93 -13.98 -16.07
CA ARG A 331 -15.00 -12.84 -16.26
C ARG A 331 -15.54 -11.49 -15.76
N THR A 332 -14.63 -10.70 -15.22
CA THR A 332 -14.81 -9.29 -14.89
C THR A 332 -13.66 -8.51 -15.54
N ASP A 333 -13.84 -7.22 -15.79
CA ASP A 333 -12.77 -6.40 -16.39
C ASP A 333 -11.53 -6.36 -15.49
N LYS A 334 -11.74 -6.29 -14.17
CA LYS A 334 -10.70 -6.40 -13.14
C LYS A 334 -9.91 -7.71 -13.27
N TYR A 335 -10.61 -8.84 -13.42
CA TYR A 335 -9.98 -10.15 -13.59
C TYR A 335 -9.13 -10.20 -14.87
N VAL A 336 -9.66 -9.71 -15.99
CA VAL A 336 -8.93 -9.69 -17.27
C VAL A 336 -7.65 -8.86 -17.16
N LYS A 337 -7.73 -7.66 -16.59
CA LYS A 337 -6.56 -6.79 -16.36
C LYS A 337 -5.50 -7.48 -15.50
N ARG A 338 -5.89 -8.12 -14.39
CA ARG A 338 -4.96 -8.86 -13.52
C ARG A 338 -4.37 -10.08 -14.20
N PHE A 339 -5.18 -10.84 -14.93
CA PHE A 339 -4.71 -12.01 -15.68
C PHE A 339 -3.65 -11.63 -16.73
N VAL A 340 -3.90 -10.58 -17.51
CA VAL A 340 -2.94 -10.09 -18.51
C VAL A 340 -1.68 -9.55 -17.83
N THR A 341 -1.84 -8.75 -16.77
CA THR A 341 -0.70 -8.22 -16.00
C THR A 341 0.14 -9.35 -15.41
N PHE A 342 -0.48 -10.40 -14.87
CA PHE A 342 0.19 -11.57 -14.34
C PHE A 342 1.00 -12.32 -15.41
N LEU A 343 0.41 -12.61 -16.59
CA LEU A 343 1.13 -13.29 -17.67
C LEU A 343 2.34 -12.47 -18.16
N CYS A 344 2.14 -11.16 -18.34
CA CYS A 344 3.25 -10.28 -18.71
C CYS A 344 4.28 -10.16 -17.59
N LEU A 345 3.88 -10.18 -16.31
CA LEU A 345 4.80 -10.15 -15.18
C LEU A 345 5.77 -11.32 -15.24
N LEU A 346 5.25 -12.54 -15.44
CA LEU A 346 6.06 -13.76 -15.56
C LEU A 346 7.10 -13.66 -16.68
N SER A 347 6.75 -13.03 -17.81
CA SER A 347 7.69 -12.84 -18.93
C SER A 347 8.80 -11.82 -18.65
N THR A 348 8.64 -10.95 -17.63
CA THR A 348 9.62 -9.92 -17.27
C THR A 348 10.61 -10.33 -16.19
N ILE A 349 10.37 -11.44 -15.47
CA ILE A 349 11.20 -11.86 -14.34
C ILE A 349 12.66 -12.12 -14.76
N SER A 350 12.88 -12.66 -15.95
CA SER A 350 14.21 -12.86 -16.53
C SER A 350 15.05 -11.58 -16.66
N LEU A 351 14.42 -10.40 -16.72
CA LEU A 351 15.09 -9.11 -16.87
C LEU A 351 15.56 -8.51 -15.54
N GLN A 352 15.24 -9.11 -14.41
CA GLN A 352 15.65 -8.60 -13.12
C GLN A 352 17.18 -8.52 -13.01
N GLY A 353 17.70 -7.44 -12.43
CA GLY A 353 19.13 -7.30 -12.12
C GLY A 353 19.62 -8.36 -11.13
N THR A 354 20.94 -8.48 -10.94
CA THR A 354 21.55 -9.45 -10.02
C THR A 354 21.50 -9.05 -8.53
N THR A 355 20.89 -7.90 -8.19
CA THR A 355 21.16 -7.23 -6.90
C THR A 355 20.08 -7.35 -5.83
N THR A 356 18.88 -7.86 -6.12
CA THR A 356 17.82 -8.01 -5.09
C THR A 356 17.13 -9.36 -5.21
N THR A 357 17.29 -10.19 -4.16
CA THR A 357 16.58 -11.46 -3.93
C THR A 357 16.53 -12.36 -5.17
N THR A 358 17.48 -13.28 -5.29
CA THR A 358 17.52 -14.29 -6.36
C THR A 358 16.20 -15.07 -6.41
N ASN A 359 15.28 -14.66 -7.28
CA ASN A 359 14.08 -15.41 -7.58
C ASN A 359 14.52 -16.80 -8.06
N VAL A 360 14.00 -17.84 -7.40
CA VAL A 360 14.42 -19.23 -7.63
C VAL A 360 14.21 -19.65 -9.09
N ASN A 361 13.21 -19.04 -9.74
CA ASN A 361 12.81 -19.37 -11.10
C ASN A 361 13.24 -18.31 -12.13
N LYS A 362 14.21 -17.44 -11.83
CA LYS A 362 14.60 -16.32 -12.72
C LYS A 362 14.91 -16.76 -14.15
N ASP A 363 15.60 -17.88 -14.32
CA ASP A 363 16.03 -18.38 -15.63
C ASP A 363 14.90 -19.09 -16.40
N ILE A 364 13.89 -19.58 -15.66
CA ILE A 364 12.74 -20.31 -16.22
C ILE A 364 11.62 -19.35 -16.60
N LEU A 365 11.32 -18.37 -15.75
CA LEU A 365 10.23 -17.41 -15.95
C LEU A 365 10.59 -16.36 -17.01
N ASN A 366 10.18 -16.65 -18.24
CA ASN A 366 10.41 -15.83 -19.41
C ASN A 366 9.21 -15.94 -20.39
N GLY A 367 9.33 -15.34 -21.58
CA GLY A 367 8.29 -15.41 -22.60
C GLY A 367 7.96 -16.84 -23.07
N GLU A 368 8.94 -17.74 -23.12
CA GLU A 368 8.75 -19.14 -23.51
C GLU A 368 7.92 -19.89 -22.48
N PHE A 369 8.20 -19.68 -21.19
CA PHE A 369 7.40 -20.25 -20.12
C PHE A 369 5.93 -19.83 -20.22
N VAL A 370 5.62 -18.57 -20.54
CA VAL A 370 4.23 -18.10 -20.69
C VAL A 370 3.51 -18.81 -21.83
N ILE A 371 4.19 -19.04 -22.96
CA ILE A 371 3.64 -19.79 -24.09
C ILE A 371 3.35 -21.23 -23.66
N GLN A 372 4.36 -21.92 -23.09
CA GLN A 372 4.23 -23.30 -22.65
C GLN A 372 3.17 -23.47 -21.55
N PHE A 373 3.06 -22.51 -20.64
CA PHE A 373 2.06 -22.51 -19.57
C PHE A 373 0.64 -22.51 -20.12
N LEU A 374 0.35 -21.71 -21.15
CA LEU A 374 -0.96 -21.67 -21.79
C LEU A 374 -1.19 -22.90 -22.68
N GLU A 375 -0.19 -23.30 -23.45
CA GLU A 375 -0.26 -24.49 -24.32
C GLU A 375 -0.40 -25.80 -23.55
N SER A 376 0.03 -25.84 -22.28
CA SER A 376 -0.12 -27.02 -21.40
C SER A 376 -1.57 -27.44 -21.16
N VAL A 377 -2.53 -26.55 -21.41
CA VAL A 377 -3.97 -26.83 -21.27
C VAL A 377 -4.55 -27.36 -22.59
N GLN A 378 -4.27 -26.68 -23.70
CA GLN A 378 -4.75 -27.04 -25.02
C GLN A 378 -3.88 -26.36 -26.10
N SER A 379 -3.64 -27.06 -27.21
CA SER A 379 -2.89 -26.51 -28.34
C SER A 379 -3.61 -25.33 -29.01
N GLY A 380 -2.85 -24.26 -29.31
CA GLY A 380 -3.33 -23.05 -29.97
C GLY A 380 -4.03 -22.05 -29.04
N LEU A 381 -4.11 -22.38 -27.74
CA LEU A 381 -4.74 -21.53 -26.74
C LEU A 381 -3.95 -20.24 -26.51
N PHE A 382 -2.61 -20.29 -26.59
CA PHE A 382 -1.77 -19.10 -26.47
C PHE A 382 -2.19 -18.02 -27.48
N GLN A 383 -2.34 -18.39 -28.75
CA GLN A 383 -2.74 -17.47 -29.82
C GLN A 383 -4.12 -16.84 -29.53
N GLN A 384 -5.08 -17.64 -29.06
CA GLN A 384 -6.40 -17.15 -28.72
C GLN A 384 -6.37 -16.14 -27.57
N ILE A 385 -5.61 -16.44 -26.51
CA ILE A 385 -5.48 -15.55 -25.34
C ILE A 385 -4.73 -14.26 -25.69
N LEU A 386 -3.67 -14.36 -26.49
CA LEU A 386 -2.90 -13.21 -26.95
C LEU A 386 -3.78 -12.23 -27.73
N THR A 387 -4.48 -12.72 -28.75
CA THR A 387 -5.31 -11.90 -29.64
C THR A 387 -6.58 -11.36 -28.98
N SER A 388 -7.23 -12.18 -28.15
CA SER A 388 -8.54 -11.82 -27.57
C SER A 388 -8.45 -11.04 -26.26
N PHE A 389 -7.34 -11.16 -25.52
CA PHE A 389 -7.22 -10.57 -24.17
C PHE A 389 -5.96 -9.76 -23.98
N ILE A 390 -4.76 -10.30 -24.23
CA ILE A 390 -3.49 -9.61 -23.92
C ILE A 390 -3.37 -8.30 -24.73
N LEU A 391 -3.53 -8.38 -26.06
CA LEU A 391 -3.38 -7.21 -26.92
C LEU A 391 -4.42 -6.12 -26.64
N PRO A 392 -5.74 -6.41 -26.62
CA PRO A 392 -6.74 -5.38 -26.32
C PRO A 392 -6.56 -4.74 -24.94
N THR A 393 -6.24 -5.56 -23.92
CA THR A 393 -6.06 -5.06 -22.55
C THR A 393 -4.83 -4.15 -22.44
N SER A 394 -3.74 -4.48 -23.14
CA SER A 394 -2.50 -3.68 -23.11
C SER A 394 -2.70 -2.22 -23.51
N SER A 395 -3.65 -1.94 -24.41
CA SER A 395 -3.96 -0.60 -24.90
C SER A 395 -4.89 0.19 -23.96
N ILE A 396 -5.67 -0.50 -23.12
CA ILE A 396 -6.68 0.12 -22.23
C ILE A 396 -6.11 0.46 -20.85
N LEU A 397 -4.96 -0.11 -20.46
CA LEU A 397 -4.36 0.12 -19.15
C LEU A 397 -4.02 1.60 -18.90
N THR A 398 -4.50 2.12 -17.76
CA THR A 398 -4.27 3.49 -17.30
C THR A 398 -3.21 3.57 -16.22
N ASN A 399 -3.12 2.56 -15.34
CA ASN A 399 -2.11 2.50 -14.29
C ASN A 399 -0.70 2.40 -14.89
N LEU A 400 0.21 3.30 -14.48
CA LEU A 400 1.55 3.40 -15.07
C LEU A 400 2.43 2.17 -14.80
N GLN A 401 2.33 1.56 -13.61
CA GLN A 401 3.10 0.36 -13.28
C GLN A 401 2.65 -0.83 -14.12
N ASP A 402 1.34 -1.07 -14.19
CA ASP A 402 0.79 -2.19 -14.97
C ASP A 402 1.00 -1.98 -16.47
N LYS A 403 0.83 -0.75 -16.95
CA LYS A 403 1.09 -0.41 -18.35
C LYS A 403 2.57 -0.61 -18.69
N LYS A 404 3.50 -0.21 -17.82
CA LYS A 404 4.94 -0.46 -17.99
C LYS A 404 5.21 -1.95 -18.10
N LEU A 405 4.76 -2.70 -17.11
CA LEU A 405 5.02 -4.13 -17.00
C LEU A 405 4.42 -4.91 -18.17
N VAL A 406 3.18 -4.61 -18.56
CA VAL A 406 2.51 -5.29 -19.69
C VAL A 406 3.21 -5.00 -21.01
N ASN A 407 3.62 -3.76 -21.28
CA ASN A 407 4.30 -3.44 -22.54
C ASN A 407 5.72 -4.03 -22.61
N ILE A 408 6.46 -4.04 -21.50
CA ILE A 408 7.78 -4.70 -21.46
C ILE A 408 7.60 -6.22 -21.60
N GLY A 409 6.66 -6.82 -20.89
CA GLY A 409 6.38 -8.26 -20.98
C GLY A 409 5.93 -8.69 -22.37
N LEU A 410 5.04 -7.91 -23.01
CA LEU A 410 4.64 -8.15 -24.39
C LEU A 410 5.82 -8.04 -25.37
N SER A 411 6.77 -7.14 -25.13
CA SER A 411 8.00 -7.06 -25.93
C SER A 411 8.93 -8.27 -25.72
N GLN A 412 8.91 -8.93 -24.55
CA GLN A 412 9.65 -10.18 -24.33
C GLN A 412 8.99 -11.35 -25.05
N ILE A 413 7.66 -11.46 -24.95
CA ILE A 413 6.88 -12.47 -25.68
C ILE A 413 7.11 -12.33 -27.20
N LEU A 414 7.17 -11.09 -27.71
CA LEU A 414 7.47 -10.81 -29.11
C LEU A 414 8.83 -11.39 -29.54
N VAL A 415 9.88 -11.17 -28.74
CA VAL A 415 11.21 -11.73 -29.01
C VAL A 415 11.13 -13.25 -29.04
N THR A 416 10.54 -13.88 -28.03
CA THR A 416 10.40 -15.35 -27.95
C THR A 416 9.70 -15.94 -29.16
N ILE A 417 8.57 -15.38 -29.59
CA ILE A 417 7.82 -15.85 -30.76
C ILE A 417 8.67 -15.73 -32.03
N SER A 418 9.45 -14.65 -32.15
CA SER A 418 10.28 -14.41 -33.33
C SER A 418 11.53 -15.29 -33.41
N THR A 419 12.10 -15.71 -32.27
CA THR A 419 13.39 -16.43 -32.23
C THR A 419 13.26 -17.92 -31.95
N THR A 420 12.28 -18.32 -31.13
CA THR A 420 12.22 -19.65 -30.52
C THR A 420 10.97 -20.42 -30.94
N SER A 421 9.83 -19.73 -31.08
CA SER A 421 8.53 -20.37 -31.37
C SER A 421 8.01 -20.01 -32.76
N GLU A 422 8.67 -20.49 -33.83
CA GLU A 422 8.32 -20.18 -35.23
C GLU A 422 6.85 -20.46 -35.58
N GLN A 423 6.19 -21.40 -34.89
CA GLN A 423 4.77 -21.71 -35.03
C GLN A 423 3.85 -20.48 -34.86
N TYR A 424 4.28 -19.48 -34.07
CA TYR A 424 3.50 -18.28 -33.79
C TYR A 424 4.02 -17.03 -34.51
N ALA A 425 4.99 -17.18 -35.42
CA ALA A 425 5.66 -16.06 -36.08
C ALA A 425 4.69 -15.17 -36.88
N HIS A 426 3.55 -15.70 -37.33
CA HIS A 426 2.49 -14.92 -38.00
C HIS A 426 1.83 -13.87 -37.10
N LEU A 427 1.95 -13.98 -35.77
CA LEU A 427 1.41 -13.03 -34.82
C LEU A 427 2.33 -11.82 -34.57
N THR A 428 3.59 -11.90 -35.02
CA THR A 428 4.61 -10.85 -34.85
C THR A 428 4.15 -9.46 -35.31
N PRO A 429 3.54 -9.28 -36.51
CA PRO A 429 3.08 -7.97 -36.95
C PRO A 429 2.02 -7.38 -36.02
N LEU A 430 1.06 -8.19 -35.56
CA LEU A 430 -0.05 -7.74 -34.72
C LEU A 430 0.44 -7.24 -33.34
N ILE A 431 1.39 -7.95 -32.74
CA ILE A 431 2.02 -7.53 -31.48
C ILE A 431 2.78 -6.22 -31.68
N LEU A 432 3.52 -6.11 -32.79
CA LEU A 432 4.32 -4.93 -33.11
C LEU A 432 3.46 -3.68 -33.30
N GLU A 433 2.35 -3.78 -34.06
CA GLU A 433 1.40 -2.68 -34.22
C GLU A 433 0.80 -2.23 -32.88
N THR A 434 0.44 -3.19 -32.03
CA THR A 434 -0.11 -2.90 -30.70
C THR A 434 0.92 -2.20 -29.81
N LEU A 435 2.18 -2.67 -29.78
CA LEU A 435 3.27 -2.03 -29.03
C LEU A 435 3.55 -0.62 -29.52
N ILE A 436 3.55 -0.38 -30.84
CA ILE A 436 3.76 0.95 -31.43
C ILE A 436 2.62 1.91 -31.00
N SER A 437 1.37 1.45 -31.08
CA SER A 437 0.21 2.22 -30.62
C SER A 437 0.31 2.55 -29.13
N ASN A 438 0.67 1.56 -28.31
CA ASN A 438 0.84 1.75 -26.86
C ASN A 438 1.98 2.73 -26.55
N LEU A 439 3.13 2.65 -27.23
CA LEU A 439 4.24 3.60 -27.10
C LEU A 439 3.83 5.03 -27.46
N ASN A 440 3.05 5.22 -28.52
CA ASN A 440 2.51 6.53 -28.88
C ASN A 440 1.57 7.09 -27.78
N SER A 441 0.77 6.22 -27.15
CA SER A 441 -0.12 6.63 -26.04
C SER A 441 0.64 7.13 -24.80
N TYR A 442 1.88 6.70 -24.58
CA TYR A 442 2.71 7.20 -23.47
C TYR A 442 3.09 8.68 -23.65
N GLU A 443 3.29 9.15 -24.89
CA GLU A 443 3.57 10.57 -25.15
C GLU A 443 2.38 11.48 -24.81
N GLY A 444 1.14 11.03 -25.03
CA GLY A 444 -0.07 11.77 -24.65
C GLY A 444 -0.16 12.00 -23.14
N ILE A 445 0.21 10.99 -22.34
CA ILE A 445 0.24 11.07 -20.87
C ILE A 445 1.34 12.05 -20.43
N SER A 446 2.54 11.95 -21.01
CA SER A 446 3.68 12.85 -20.73
C SER A 446 3.35 14.33 -21.02
N LYS A 447 2.69 14.62 -22.14
CA LYS A 447 2.28 16.00 -22.52
C LYS A 447 1.20 16.58 -21.58
N SER A 448 0.27 15.76 -21.09
CA SER A 448 -0.73 16.22 -20.10
C SER A 448 -0.10 16.57 -18.75
N SER A 449 0.96 15.86 -18.35
CA SER A 449 1.69 16.12 -17.12
C SER A 449 2.56 17.39 -17.21
N ALA A 450 3.11 17.68 -18.38
CA ALA A 450 3.92 18.89 -18.63
C ALA A 450 3.09 20.19 -18.73
N ASN A 451 1.85 20.13 -19.24
CA ASN A 451 1.01 21.32 -19.40
C ASN A 451 0.36 21.82 -18.10
N ASN A 452 0.40 21.06 -17.01
CA ASN A 452 -0.09 21.53 -15.70
C ASN A 452 0.86 22.53 -15.00
N ASN A 453 2.04 22.81 -15.58
CA ASN A 453 3.00 23.78 -15.02
C ASN A 453 2.94 25.17 -15.68
N ASN A 454 2.05 25.40 -16.65
CA ASN A 454 1.90 26.72 -17.28
C ASN A 454 0.53 27.32 -16.95
N ASN A 455 0.41 27.91 -15.75
CA ASN A 455 -0.65 28.87 -15.44
C ASN A 455 -0.42 30.15 -16.25
N ASN A 456 -0.99 30.22 -17.45
CA ASN A 456 -1.26 31.50 -18.10
C ASN A 456 -2.76 31.77 -18.06
N ASN A 457 -3.13 32.74 -17.23
CA ASN A 457 -4.43 33.41 -17.22
C ASN A 457 -4.73 34.00 -18.59
N GLY A 458 -5.72 33.44 -19.28
CA GLY A 458 -6.28 33.97 -20.52
C GLY A 458 -7.79 33.74 -20.54
N ILE A 459 -8.53 34.76 -20.13
CA ILE A 459 -9.98 34.85 -20.18
C ILE A 459 -10.44 34.70 -21.64
N SER A 460 -11.28 33.70 -21.93
CA SER A 460 -12.27 33.83 -23.00
C SER A 460 -13.48 32.95 -22.73
N SER A 461 -14.62 33.62 -22.66
CA SER A 461 -15.97 33.13 -22.42
C SER A 461 -16.56 32.50 -23.68
N SER A 462 -17.06 31.26 -23.57
CA SER A 462 -18.08 30.73 -24.48
C SER A 462 -18.84 29.60 -23.80
N SER A 463 -20.06 29.94 -23.40
CA SER A 463 -21.11 29.08 -22.86
C SER A 463 -21.59 28.04 -23.86
N THR A 464 -21.54 26.76 -23.50
CA THR A 464 -22.52 25.78 -23.97
C THR A 464 -22.79 24.75 -22.88
N ILE A 465 -24.06 24.60 -22.56
CA ILE A 465 -24.61 23.77 -21.49
C ILE A 465 -24.63 22.31 -21.98
N THR A 466 -23.93 21.41 -21.28
CA THR A 466 -24.17 19.97 -21.37
C THR A 466 -23.82 19.30 -20.03
N THR A 467 -24.88 18.93 -19.30
CA THR A 467 -25.00 17.89 -18.26
C THR A 467 -23.69 17.35 -17.65
N THR A 468 -23.37 17.84 -16.45
CA THR A 468 -22.26 17.38 -15.60
C THR A 468 -22.54 16.01 -14.99
N THR A 469 -21.92 14.97 -15.54
CA THR A 469 -21.52 13.79 -14.76
C THR A 469 -20.26 14.15 -13.97
N THR A 470 -20.33 14.00 -12.65
CA THR A 470 -19.26 14.22 -11.68
C THR A 470 -18.05 13.32 -11.95
N THR A 471 -17.01 13.87 -12.58
CA THR A 471 -15.67 13.28 -12.64
C THR A 471 -14.92 13.60 -11.35
N ILE A 472 -14.74 12.61 -10.48
CA ILE A 472 -13.89 12.69 -9.30
C ILE A 472 -12.44 12.50 -9.74
N SER A 473 -11.65 13.55 -9.56
CA SER A 473 -10.19 13.55 -9.67
C SER A 473 -9.58 12.80 -8.47
N GLY A 474 -9.23 11.52 -8.67
CA GLY A 474 -8.49 10.70 -7.71
C GLY A 474 -7.07 10.43 -8.18
N GLY A 475 -6.08 10.80 -7.37
CA GLY A 475 -4.69 10.34 -7.54
C GLY A 475 -4.65 8.82 -7.50
N GLN A 476 -4.10 8.20 -8.54
CA GLN A 476 -4.23 6.78 -8.82
C GLN A 476 -3.17 5.97 -8.05
N GLN A 477 -3.63 5.23 -7.04
CA GLN A 477 -2.91 4.11 -6.44
C GLN A 477 -3.00 2.85 -7.33
N PRO A 478 -2.10 1.86 -7.15
CA PRO A 478 -2.12 0.59 -7.89
C PRO A 478 -3.48 -0.11 -7.84
N LEU A 479 -3.77 -0.92 -8.87
CA LEU A 479 -5.00 -1.69 -9.12
C LEU A 479 -5.43 -2.66 -7.99
N ASN A 480 -4.72 -2.64 -6.86
CA ASN A 480 -5.07 -3.30 -5.60
C ASN A 480 -6.08 -2.54 -4.74
N GLU A 481 -6.28 -1.22 -4.93
CA GLU A 481 -6.85 -0.42 -3.84
C GLU A 481 -8.22 0.24 -4.08
N LEU A 482 -8.67 0.45 -5.32
CA LEU A 482 -9.91 1.23 -5.58
C LEU A 482 -11.14 0.42 -6.04
N ASP A 483 -10.96 -0.84 -6.43
CA ASP A 483 -12.05 -1.66 -7.00
C ASP A 483 -12.66 -2.66 -6.00
N LEU A 484 -12.31 -2.55 -4.70
CA LEU A 484 -12.97 -3.33 -3.64
C LEU A 484 -14.29 -2.69 -3.18
N ASP A 485 -14.46 -1.38 -3.40
CA ASP A 485 -15.58 -0.60 -2.87
C ASP A 485 -16.70 -0.32 -3.91
N LEU A 486 -16.49 -0.65 -5.19
CA LEU A 486 -17.40 -0.28 -6.28
C LEU A 486 -18.37 -1.38 -6.74
N ASP A 487 -18.35 -2.57 -6.16
CA ASP A 487 -19.40 -3.57 -6.41
C ASP A 487 -20.66 -3.21 -5.60
N LEU A 488 -21.48 -2.37 -6.25
CA LEU A 488 -22.85 -1.99 -5.98
C LEU A 488 -23.81 -3.20 -5.86
N ASN A 489 -23.64 -4.00 -4.82
CA ASN A 489 -24.74 -4.64 -4.15
C ASN A 489 -24.64 -4.24 -2.68
N PHE A 490 -25.77 -3.86 -2.08
CA PHE A 490 -25.92 -3.71 -0.64
C PHE A 490 -25.41 -4.98 0.05
N ASN A 491 -24.10 -5.07 0.30
CA ASN A 491 -23.56 -6.04 1.21
C ASN A 491 -24.04 -5.56 2.57
N PHE A 492 -25.04 -6.24 3.12
CA PHE A 492 -25.33 -6.14 4.54
C PHE A 492 -23.99 -6.27 5.26
N ASN A 493 -23.61 -5.25 6.05
CA ASN A 493 -22.42 -5.30 6.89
C ASN A 493 -22.61 -6.41 7.90
N SER A 494 -22.29 -7.64 7.49
CA SER A 494 -22.32 -8.80 8.35
C SER A 494 -21.10 -8.72 9.27
N PHE A 495 -21.25 -9.30 10.45
CA PHE A 495 -20.13 -9.45 11.38
C PHE A 495 -18.91 -10.08 10.68
N GLY A 496 -17.73 -9.52 10.92
CA GLY A 496 -16.47 -9.98 10.31
C GLY A 496 -16.32 -9.72 8.81
N SER A 497 -17.13 -8.83 8.20
CA SER A 497 -17.01 -8.49 6.76
C SER A 497 -16.07 -7.32 6.46
N GLN A 498 -15.74 -6.51 7.45
CA GLN A 498 -14.95 -5.29 7.30
C GLN A 498 -13.46 -5.57 7.44
N TYR A 499 -12.66 -4.90 6.61
CA TYR A 499 -11.20 -4.95 6.68
C TYR A 499 -10.65 -3.53 6.72
N SER A 500 -9.75 -3.29 7.68
CA SER A 500 -9.08 -2.01 7.86
C SER A 500 -7.57 -2.19 7.74
N LYS A 501 -6.97 -1.47 6.80
CA LYS A 501 -5.53 -1.52 6.52
C LYS A 501 -4.74 -0.74 7.58
N ILE A 502 -3.62 -1.31 8.03
CA ILE A 502 -2.64 -0.59 8.85
C ILE A 502 -1.62 0.10 7.93
N VAL A 503 -1.79 1.40 7.71
CA VAL A 503 -0.98 2.20 6.77
C VAL A 503 0.51 2.22 7.12
N SER A 504 0.87 2.17 8.41
CA SER A 504 2.27 2.25 8.86
C SER A 504 3.13 1.03 8.50
N ILE A 505 2.50 -0.09 8.14
CA ILE A 505 3.18 -1.34 7.79
C ILE A 505 2.88 -1.76 6.36
N GLN A 506 2.43 -0.84 5.50
CA GLN A 506 2.09 -1.17 4.12
C GLN A 506 3.34 -1.43 3.28
N ASN A 507 3.34 -2.56 2.56
CA ASN A 507 4.36 -2.85 1.57
C ASN A 507 4.03 -2.15 0.24
N SER A 508 5.08 -1.72 -0.45
CA SER A 508 4.95 -1.28 -1.84
C SER A 508 4.49 -2.44 -2.72
N SER A 509 3.76 -2.14 -3.79
CA SER A 509 3.34 -3.17 -4.75
C SER A 509 4.57 -3.79 -5.40
N PHE A 510 4.60 -5.12 -5.52
CA PHE A 510 5.71 -5.82 -6.15
C PHE A 510 5.87 -5.34 -7.59
N ASP A 511 7.05 -4.84 -7.91
CA ASP A 511 7.44 -4.45 -9.25
C ASP A 511 8.82 -5.04 -9.56
N PRO A 512 8.88 -6.05 -10.45
CA PRO A 512 10.14 -6.72 -10.75
C PRO A 512 11.18 -5.79 -11.37
N LEU A 513 10.76 -4.64 -11.93
CA LEU A 513 11.63 -3.72 -12.66
C LEU A 513 11.89 -2.41 -11.92
N ASN A 514 11.41 -2.25 -10.67
CA ASN A 514 11.48 -0.96 -9.96
C ASN A 514 12.91 -0.44 -9.81
N ASN A 515 13.87 -1.34 -9.55
CA ASN A 515 15.29 -0.99 -9.40
C ASN A 515 15.95 -0.57 -10.72
N LEU A 516 15.36 -0.95 -11.86
CA LEU A 516 15.87 -0.65 -13.20
C LEU A 516 15.18 0.58 -13.81
N ILE A 517 13.86 0.72 -13.60
CA ILE A 517 13.04 1.73 -14.28
C ILE A 517 11.91 2.19 -13.38
N LYS A 518 11.89 3.48 -13.09
CA LYS A 518 10.76 4.14 -12.42
C LYS A 518 9.52 4.12 -13.32
N ASN A 519 8.33 4.02 -12.73
CA ASN A 519 7.06 3.97 -13.47
C ASN A 519 6.83 5.16 -14.43
N ASN A 520 7.45 6.31 -14.15
CA ASN A 520 7.32 7.54 -14.94
C ASN A 520 8.45 7.74 -15.96
N ASP A 521 9.42 6.83 -16.04
CA ASP A 521 10.58 6.95 -16.93
C ASP A 521 10.29 6.36 -18.32
N PHE A 522 9.48 7.09 -19.09
CA PHE A 522 9.02 6.66 -20.41
C PHE A 522 10.14 6.44 -21.42
N ASN A 523 11.28 7.13 -21.28
CA ASN A 523 12.41 7.01 -22.19
C ASN A 523 13.10 5.65 -22.04
N ASN A 524 13.33 5.20 -20.80
CA ASN A 524 13.93 3.90 -20.55
C ASN A 524 12.99 2.74 -20.92
N ILE A 525 11.68 2.88 -20.65
CA ILE A 525 10.67 1.90 -21.11
C ILE A 525 10.72 1.75 -22.63
N LYS A 526 10.73 2.88 -23.35
CA LYS A 526 10.82 2.92 -24.81
C LYS A 526 12.10 2.29 -25.34
N LEU A 527 13.24 2.58 -24.72
CA LEU A 527 14.54 2.03 -25.12
C LEU A 527 14.61 0.51 -24.98
N ILE A 528 14.05 -0.07 -23.90
CA ILE A 528 13.98 -1.53 -23.75
C ILE A 528 13.12 -2.16 -24.83
N ILE A 529 11.94 -1.60 -25.07
CA ILE A 529 11.02 -2.12 -26.10
C ILE A 529 11.67 -2.02 -27.47
N PHE A 530 12.36 -0.92 -27.79
CA PHE A 530 13.10 -0.77 -29.04
C PHE A 530 14.26 -1.75 -29.19
N ASN A 531 15.02 -2.00 -28.13
CA ASN A 531 16.09 -3.01 -28.15
C ASN A 531 15.53 -4.42 -28.39
N ASN A 532 14.34 -4.72 -27.89
CA ASN A 532 13.66 -5.98 -28.17
C ASN A 532 13.13 -6.04 -29.61
N ILE A 533 12.55 -4.96 -30.13
CA ILE A 533 12.11 -4.89 -31.53
C ILE A 533 13.27 -5.07 -32.51
N LYS A 534 14.46 -4.54 -32.19
CA LYS A 534 15.68 -4.71 -33.01
C LYS A 534 16.16 -6.16 -33.14
N LYS A 535 15.75 -7.06 -32.23
CA LYS A 535 16.13 -8.48 -32.27
C LYS A 535 15.28 -9.30 -33.26
N ILE A 536 14.23 -8.72 -33.83
CA ILE A 536 13.27 -9.40 -34.72
C ILE A 536 13.78 -9.34 -36.17
N ASP A 537 13.43 -10.35 -37.00
CA ASP A 537 13.72 -10.33 -38.43
C ASP A 537 13.09 -9.07 -39.09
N ILE A 538 13.93 -8.35 -39.84
CA ILE A 538 13.64 -7.11 -40.53
C ILE A 538 12.44 -7.26 -41.49
N LYS A 539 12.17 -8.46 -42.02
CA LYS A 539 11.00 -8.73 -42.89
C LYS A 539 9.67 -8.30 -42.27
N TYR A 540 9.50 -8.49 -40.96
CA TYR A 540 8.28 -8.11 -40.25
C TYR A 540 8.14 -6.59 -40.08
N LEU A 541 9.26 -5.86 -40.01
CA LEU A 541 9.27 -4.39 -39.96
C LEU A 541 8.81 -3.78 -41.30
N TYR A 542 9.24 -4.36 -42.43
CA TYR A 542 8.81 -3.92 -43.75
C TYR A 542 7.35 -4.27 -44.09
N GLY A 543 6.79 -5.29 -43.42
CA GLY A 543 5.38 -5.67 -43.55
C GLY A 543 4.39 -4.76 -42.81
N LEU A 544 4.87 -3.79 -42.03
CA LEU A 544 4.01 -2.84 -41.30
C LEU A 544 3.36 -1.80 -42.23
N ASN A 545 2.17 -1.33 -41.86
CA ASN A 545 1.49 -0.21 -42.51
C ASN A 545 2.35 1.07 -42.49
N SER A 546 2.25 1.91 -43.54
CA SER A 546 3.03 3.15 -43.68
C SER A 546 2.91 4.09 -42.47
N THR A 547 1.72 4.21 -41.90
CA THR A 547 1.47 4.98 -40.66
C THR A 547 2.31 4.48 -39.48
N ASN A 548 2.41 3.16 -39.29
CA ASN A 548 3.16 2.57 -38.18
C ASN A 548 4.68 2.73 -38.38
N GLN A 549 5.14 2.66 -39.64
CA GLN A 549 6.53 2.97 -39.99
C GLN A 549 6.86 4.46 -39.74
N GLU A 550 5.93 5.38 -40.01
CA GLU A 550 6.10 6.79 -39.67
C GLU A 550 6.12 7.04 -38.17
N ILE A 551 5.28 6.34 -37.39
CA ILE A 551 5.28 6.45 -35.93
C ILE A 551 6.62 5.97 -35.36
N LEU A 552 7.15 4.84 -35.84
CA LEU A 552 8.48 4.36 -35.43
C LEU A 552 9.57 5.40 -35.72
N LYS A 553 9.57 6.02 -36.90
CA LYS A 553 10.50 7.12 -37.25
C LYS A 553 10.33 8.34 -36.34
N LYS A 554 9.09 8.77 -36.07
CA LYS A 554 8.80 9.88 -35.13
C LYS A 554 9.28 9.58 -33.72
N LEU A 555 9.17 8.32 -33.30
CA LEU A 555 9.65 7.85 -32.02
C LEU A 555 11.18 7.65 -31.99
N GLY A 556 11.90 7.84 -33.09
CA GLY A 556 13.36 7.75 -33.14
C GLY A 556 13.90 6.32 -33.15
N PHE A 557 13.13 5.37 -33.67
CA PHE A 557 13.58 3.98 -33.91
C PHE A 557 14.56 3.88 -35.09
#